data_AF-A0A2H9N9V5-F1
#
_entry.id   AF-A0A2H9N9V5-F1
#
_cell.length_a   1.000
_cell.length_b   1.000
_cell.length_c   1.000
_cell.angle_alpha   90.00
_cell.angle_beta   90.00
_cell.angle_gamma   90.00
#
_symmetry.space_group_name_H-M   'P 1'
#
loop_
_entity.id
_entity.type
_entity.pdbx_description
1 polymer ?
#
loop_
_entity_poly.entity_id
_entity_poly.type
_entity_poly.pdbx_seq_one_letter_code
_entity_poly.pdbx_strand_id
1 'polypeptide(L)'
;MELVTAEGDICSMLFQQERAQHACRLFLEHLKRRGGFTRSELSLFAWDLQAGKIEKGFRYSRTRFYTNIRKTLLTLGLIAIEQRFVDTLEQDLAPERRRHRDVVEKYVPVRQPIPKRPPDGLNLPRLMWTICKRWNDEFLEGQ
;
A
#
# COMPACT_ATOMS: atom_id res chain seq x y z
N MET A 1 -13.34 -22.59 2.51
CA MET A 1 -12.15 -21.72 2.56
C MET A 1 -11.31 -22.14 1.36
N GLU A 2 -11.51 -21.48 0.21
CA GLU A 2 -10.69 -21.77 -0.97
C GLU A 2 -9.24 -21.43 -0.64
N LEU A 3 -8.37 -22.43 -0.82
CA LEU A 3 -6.94 -22.32 -0.64
C LEU A 3 -6.47 -21.14 -1.49
N VAL A 4 -5.75 -20.21 -0.86
CA VAL A 4 -4.96 -19.21 -1.56
C VAL A 4 -3.98 -19.98 -2.44
N THR A 5 -4.33 -20.17 -3.70
CA THR A 5 -3.45 -20.79 -4.68
C THR A 5 -2.28 -19.84 -4.89
N ALA A 6 -1.07 -20.38 -4.97
CA ALA A 6 0.14 -19.59 -5.23
C ALA A 6 0.16 -18.96 -6.63
N GLU A 7 -0.86 -19.24 -7.45
CA GLU A 7 -1.08 -18.70 -8.78
C GLU A 7 -1.88 -17.40 -8.68
N GLY A 8 -1.16 -16.28 -8.54
CA GLY A 8 -1.77 -14.97 -8.45
C GLY A 8 -0.81 -13.91 -7.92
N ASP A 9 -1.13 -12.65 -8.16
CA ASP A 9 -0.44 -11.52 -7.54
C ASP A 9 -0.89 -11.31 -6.08
N ILE A 10 -0.19 -10.46 -5.32
CA ILE A 10 -0.57 -10.20 -3.93
C ILE A 10 -2.02 -9.70 -3.79
N CYS A 11 -2.55 -8.97 -4.77
CA CYS A 11 -3.92 -8.46 -4.71
C CYS A 11 -4.96 -9.59 -4.79
N SER A 12 -4.75 -10.57 -5.67
CA SER A 12 -5.60 -11.76 -5.79
C SER A 12 -5.52 -12.66 -4.56
N MET A 13 -4.38 -12.72 -3.88
CA MET A 13 -4.24 -13.44 -2.61
C MET A 13 -5.00 -12.78 -1.46
N LEU A 14 -5.09 -11.44 -1.47
CA LEU A 14 -5.70 -10.66 -0.38
C LEU A 14 -7.20 -10.42 -0.54
N PHE A 15 -7.71 -10.36 -1.78
CA PHE A 15 -9.08 -9.97 -2.06
C PHE A 15 -9.76 -10.96 -3.01
N GLN A 16 -10.93 -11.46 -2.64
CA GLN A 16 -11.71 -12.38 -3.48
C GLN A 16 -12.38 -11.67 -4.67
N GLN A 17 -12.83 -10.43 -4.49
CA GLN A 17 -13.57 -9.73 -5.55
C GLN A 17 -12.60 -9.03 -6.53
N GLU A 18 -12.74 -9.32 -7.82
CA GLU A 18 -11.90 -8.74 -8.89
C GLU A 18 -11.83 -7.21 -8.85
N ARG A 19 -12.96 -6.54 -8.57
CA ARG A 19 -12.97 -5.06 -8.43
C ARG A 19 -12.09 -4.57 -7.29
N ALA A 20 -12.04 -5.30 -6.17
CA ALA A 20 -11.19 -4.96 -5.03
C ALA A 20 -9.73 -5.26 -5.32
N GLN A 21 -9.45 -6.38 -6.01
CA GLN A 21 -8.10 -6.70 -6.50
C GLN A 21 -7.58 -5.58 -7.40
N HIS A 22 -8.37 -5.15 -8.40
CA HIS A 22 -8.00 -4.10 -9.35
C HIS A 22 -7.79 -2.74 -8.67
N ALA A 23 -8.70 -2.35 -7.78
CA ALA A 23 -8.54 -1.12 -6.99
C ALA A 23 -7.28 -1.16 -6.09
N CYS A 24 -6.94 -2.33 -5.54
CA CYS A 24 -5.72 -2.52 -4.76
C CYS A 24 -4.47 -2.38 -5.63
N ARG A 25 -4.46 -2.98 -6.84
CA ARG A 25 -3.35 -2.84 -7.81
C ARG A 25 -3.09 -1.38 -8.13
N LEU A 26 -4.13 -0.63 -8.50
CA LEU A 26 -4.01 0.81 -8.78
C LEU A 26 -3.46 1.58 -7.59
N PHE A 27 -3.94 1.28 -6.38
CA PHE A 27 -3.46 1.94 -5.17
C PHE A 27 -1.98 1.66 -4.92
N LEU A 28 -1.59 0.39 -4.93
CA LEU A 28 -0.23 0.00 -4.61
C LEU A 28 0.74 0.51 -5.68
N GLU A 29 0.37 0.49 -6.96
CA GLU A 29 1.16 1.08 -8.04
C GLU A 29 1.43 2.57 -7.80
N HIS A 30 0.40 3.35 -7.44
CA HIS A 30 0.57 4.77 -7.12
C HIS A 30 1.42 4.98 -5.87
N LEU A 31 1.24 4.13 -4.85
CA LEU A 31 2.01 4.15 -3.62
C LEU A 31 3.50 3.92 -3.89
N LYS A 32 3.84 2.94 -4.74
CA LYS A 32 5.22 2.62 -5.14
C LYS A 32 5.85 3.77 -5.92
N ARG A 33 5.13 4.32 -6.91
CA ARG A 33 5.63 5.46 -7.72
C ARG A 33 5.92 6.71 -6.90
N ARG A 34 5.15 6.99 -5.85
CA ARG A 34 5.35 8.17 -4.99
C ARG A 34 6.31 7.96 -3.81
N GLY A 35 6.71 6.73 -3.52
CA GLY A 35 7.48 6.41 -2.31
C GLY A 35 6.68 6.61 -1.03
N GLY A 36 5.36 6.37 -1.08
CA GLY A 36 4.44 6.52 0.04
C GLY A 36 3.49 7.71 -0.09
N PHE A 37 2.42 7.69 0.69
CA PHE A 37 1.35 8.70 0.66
C PHE A 37 1.18 9.36 2.02
N THR A 38 1.05 10.67 2.06
CA THR A 38 0.51 11.36 3.24
C THR A 38 -0.98 11.05 3.43
N ARG A 39 -1.56 11.45 4.57
CA ARG A 39 -3.01 11.33 4.80
C ARG A 39 -3.85 12.08 3.77
N SER A 40 -3.41 13.28 3.34
CA SER A 40 -4.10 14.07 2.32
C SER A 40 -4.00 13.44 0.94
N GLU A 41 -2.83 12.93 0.55
CA GLU A 41 -2.64 12.20 -0.71
C GLU A 41 -3.47 10.93 -0.79
N LEU A 42 -3.55 10.16 0.31
CA LEU A 42 -4.41 8.98 0.37
C LEU A 42 -5.89 9.34 0.21
N SER A 43 -6.32 10.45 0.83
CA SER A 43 -7.69 10.96 0.70
C SER A 43 -7.98 11.41 -0.73
N LEU A 44 -7.04 12.12 -1.37
CA LEU A 44 -7.14 12.53 -2.76
C LEU A 44 -7.24 11.33 -3.69
N PHE A 45 -6.35 10.35 -3.54
CA PHE A 45 -6.39 9.11 -4.31
C PHE A 45 -7.75 8.40 -4.18
N ALA A 46 -8.27 8.24 -2.96
CA ALA A 46 -9.54 7.55 -2.75
C ALA A 46 -10.73 8.33 -3.35
N TRP A 47 -10.65 9.66 -3.38
CA TRP A 47 -11.61 10.52 -4.09
C TRP A 47 -11.54 10.34 -5.60
N ASP A 48 -10.33 10.39 -6.17
CA ASP A 48 -10.11 10.25 -7.61
C ASP A 48 -10.48 8.84 -8.10
N LEU A 49 -10.23 7.82 -7.28
CA LEU A 49 -10.64 6.44 -7.55
C LEU A 49 -12.16 6.29 -7.58
N GLN A 50 -12.87 6.98 -6.69
CA GLN A 50 -14.34 7.00 -6.70
C GLN A 50 -14.90 7.77 -7.89
N ALA A 51 -14.28 8.89 -8.26
CA ALA A 51 -14.68 9.70 -9.40
C ALA A 51 -14.37 9.01 -10.75
N GLY A 52 -13.46 8.04 -10.76
CA GLY A 52 -12.96 7.37 -11.97
C GLY A 52 -11.96 8.23 -12.73
N LYS A 53 -11.18 9.04 -12.01
CA LYS A 53 -10.12 9.89 -12.53
C LYS A 53 -8.76 9.17 -12.59
N ILE A 54 -8.61 8.07 -11.85
CA ILE A 54 -7.39 7.25 -11.86
C ILE A 54 -7.29 6.42 -13.14
N GLU A 55 -8.37 5.76 -13.53
CA GLU A 55 -8.43 4.92 -14.73
C GLU A 55 -9.80 5.06 -15.39
N LYS A 56 -9.81 5.28 -16.71
CA LYS A 56 -11.04 5.50 -17.47
C LYS A 56 -11.90 4.23 -17.46
N GLY A 57 -13.17 4.38 -17.07
CA GLY A 57 -14.13 3.26 -17.03
C GLY A 57 -14.11 2.46 -15.72
N PHE A 58 -13.17 2.74 -14.81
CA PHE A 58 -13.12 2.11 -13.50
C PHE A 58 -13.47 3.09 -12.38
N ARG A 59 -14.26 2.62 -11.40
CA ARG A 59 -14.61 3.35 -10.18
C ARG A 59 -14.61 2.42 -8.99
N TYR A 60 -14.18 2.91 -7.84
CA TYR A 60 -14.27 2.17 -6.60
C TYR A 60 -14.71 3.07 -5.44
N SER A 61 -15.64 2.58 -4.62
CA SER A 61 -16.19 3.36 -3.51
C SER A 61 -15.09 3.76 -2.53
N ARG A 62 -15.03 5.05 -2.16
CA ARG A 62 -14.11 5.57 -1.15
C ARG A 62 -14.31 4.86 0.18
N THR A 63 -15.56 4.66 0.61
CA THR A 63 -15.88 3.93 1.84
C THR A 63 -15.32 2.51 1.79
N ARG A 64 -15.56 1.76 0.70
CA ARG A 64 -15.02 0.40 0.54
C ARG A 64 -13.49 0.40 0.48
N PHE A 65 -12.87 1.41 -0.12
CA PHE A 65 -11.41 1.53 -0.14
C PHE A 65 -10.84 1.61 1.29
N TYR A 66 -11.42 2.45 2.15
CA TYR A 66 -10.97 2.59 3.54
C TYR A 66 -11.29 1.37 4.40
N THR A 67 -12.49 0.80 4.29
CA THR A 67 -12.94 -0.28 5.17
C THR A 67 -12.44 -1.66 4.75
N ASN A 68 -12.07 -1.83 3.48
CA ASN A 68 -11.54 -3.07 2.94
C ASN A 68 -10.04 -2.94 2.63
N ILE A 69 -9.67 -2.25 1.54
CA ILE A 69 -8.29 -2.27 1.01
C ILE A 69 -7.29 -1.71 2.03
N ARG A 70 -7.46 -0.45 2.45
CA ARG A 70 -6.56 0.19 3.40
C ARG A 70 -6.50 -0.56 4.72
N LYS A 71 -7.67 -0.96 5.25
CA LYS A 71 -7.76 -1.69 6.51
C LYS A 71 -7.00 -3.01 6.43
N THR A 72 -7.23 -3.82 5.41
CA THR A 72 -6.55 -5.12 5.21
C THR A 72 -5.04 -4.95 5.13
N LEU A 73 -4.54 -4.00 4.33
CA LEU A 73 -3.10 -3.77 4.18
C LEU A 73 -2.43 -3.31 5.49
N LEU A 74 -3.10 -2.44 6.27
CA LEU A 74 -2.61 -2.02 7.60
C LEU A 74 -2.67 -3.15 8.62
N THR A 75 -3.78 -3.91 8.66
CA THR A 75 -3.98 -5.00 9.62
C THR A 75 -2.97 -6.13 9.41
N LEU A 76 -2.60 -6.40 8.15
CA LEU A 76 -1.58 -7.38 7.81
C LEU A 76 -0.15 -6.84 7.93
N GLY A 77 0.02 -5.56 8.26
CA GLY A 77 1.35 -4.94 8.36
C GLY A 77 2.09 -4.81 7.03
N LEU A 78 1.39 -4.94 5.89
CA LEU A 78 1.98 -4.79 4.56
C LEU A 78 2.28 -3.32 4.26
N ILE A 79 1.45 -2.41 4.77
CA ILE A 79 1.75 -0.98 4.83
C ILE A 79 1.77 -0.50 6.28
N ALA A 80 2.60 0.49 6.57
CA ALA A 80 2.66 1.16 7.88
C ALA A 80 2.56 2.68 7.71
N ILE A 81 2.22 3.36 8.80
CA ILE A 81 2.29 4.81 8.90
C ILE A 81 3.64 5.15 9.54
N GLU A 82 4.54 5.73 8.77
CA GLU A 82 5.86 6.16 9.23
C GLU A 82 5.98 7.67 9.24
N GLN A 83 6.72 8.21 10.22
CA GLN A 83 7.11 9.61 10.23
C GLN A 83 8.29 9.82 9.28
N ARG A 84 8.13 10.73 8.32
CA ARG A 84 9.17 11.09 7.36
C ARG A 84 9.42 12.59 7.42
N PHE A 85 10.68 12.97 7.45
CA PHE A 85 11.07 14.37 7.31
C PHE A 85 10.86 14.81 5.87
N VAL A 86 10.16 15.92 5.69
CA VAL A 86 9.98 16.58 4.40
C VAL A 86 10.60 17.96 4.53
N ASP A 87 11.50 18.30 3.62
CA ASP A 87 12.03 19.67 3.53
C ASP A 87 10.95 20.54 2.87
N THR A 88 10.27 21.35 3.66
CA THR A 88 9.27 22.29 3.15
C THR A 88 9.97 23.59 2.77
N LEU A 89 9.95 23.92 1.47
CA LEU A 89 10.42 25.22 0.97
C LEU A 89 9.28 26.23 1.10
N GLU A 90 9.21 26.93 2.23
CA GLU A 90 8.36 28.12 2.34
C GLU A 90 9.02 29.28 1.59
N GLN A 91 8.46 29.64 0.44
CA GLN A 91 8.99 30.68 -0.45
C GLN A 91 8.84 32.10 0.14
N ASP A 92 7.98 32.28 1.13
CA ASP A 92 7.64 33.59 1.72
C ASP A 92 8.50 33.98 2.95
N LEU A 93 9.46 33.14 3.35
CA LEU A 93 10.33 33.41 4.51
C LEU A 93 11.74 33.87 4.13
N ALA A 94 12.33 34.68 5.02
CA ALA A 94 13.71 35.16 4.95
C ALA A 94 14.72 34.00 4.77
N PRO A 95 15.82 34.18 4.03
CA PRO A 95 16.72 33.11 3.57
C PRO A 95 17.24 32.16 4.65
N GLU A 96 17.40 32.65 5.88
CA GLU A 96 17.89 31.85 7.03
C GLU A 96 16.84 30.90 7.64
N ARG A 97 15.55 31.08 7.34
CA ARG A 97 14.43 30.26 7.85
C ARG A 97 13.77 29.37 6.80
N ARG A 98 14.30 29.34 5.57
CA ARG A 98 13.70 28.65 4.40
C ARG A 98 13.72 27.12 4.45
N ARG A 99 14.40 26.52 5.42
CA ARG A 99 14.49 25.06 5.58
C ARG A 99 13.92 24.66 6.93
N HIS A 100 12.60 24.54 6.99
CA HIS A 100 11.96 23.84 8.09
C HIS A 100 11.78 22.37 7.69
N ARG A 101 12.20 21.45 8.57
CA ARG A 101 11.98 20.01 8.40
C ARG A 101 10.65 19.68 9.05
N ASP A 102 9.61 19.53 8.23
CA ASP A 102 8.32 19.07 8.72
C ASP A 102 8.34 17.56 8.88
N VAL A 103 7.79 17.09 10.00
CA VAL A 103 7.55 15.66 10.21
C VAL A 103 6.17 15.34 9.68
N VAL A 104 6.11 14.57 8.59
CA VAL A 104 4.86 14.17 7.95
C VAL A 104 4.68 12.66 8.06
N GLU A 105 3.49 12.24 8.46
CA GLU A 105 3.12 10.83 8.45
C GLU A 105 2.81 10.35 7.02
N LYS A 106 3.49 9.27 6.61
CA LYS A 106 3.28 8.62 5.31
C LYS A 106 2.91 7.15 5.46
N TYR A 107 1.91 6.72 4.71
CA TYR A 107 1.66 5.32 4.40
C TYR A 107 2.78 4.83 3.49
N VAL A 108 3.53 3.82 3.91
CA VAL A 108 4.64 3.25 3.14
C VAL A 108 4.54 1.72 3.08
N PRO A 109 4.99 1.10 1.97
CA PRO A 109 5.21 -0.35 1.91
C PRO A 109 6.22 -0.81 2.96
N VAL A 110 5.98 -1.95 3.60
CA VAL A 110 6.85 -2.52 4.65
C VAL A 110 7.47 -3.82 4.19
N ARG A 111 8.79 -3.95 4.32
CA ARG A 111 9.48 -5.23 4.08
C ARG A 111 9.17 -6.22 5.18
N GLN A 112 8.65 -7.38 4.80
CA GLN A 112 8.26 -8.41 5.75
C GLN A 112 9.48 -9.22 6.19
N PRO A 113 9.78 -9.32 7.49
CA PRO A 113 10.95 -10.01 8.02
C PRO A 113 10.72 -11.53 8.06
N ILE A 114 10.61 -12.16 6.90
CA ILE A 114 10.34 -13.59 6.79
C ILE A 114 11.63 -14.43 6.67
N PRO A 115 11.63 -15.67 7.19
CA PRO A 115 12.73 -16.60 6.96
C PRO A 115 12.85 -16.99 5.48
N LYS A 116 14.06 -17.37 5.04
CA LYS A 116 14.29 -17.81 3.65
C LYS A 116 13.50 -19.06 3.27
N ARG A 117 13.26 -19.96 4.23
CA ARG A 117 12.52 -21.22 4.03
C ARG A 117 11.09 -21.08 4.55
N PRO A 118 10.09 -21.60 3.84
CA PRO A 118 8.73 -21.64 4.33
C PRO A 118 8.60 -22.59 5.53
N PRO A 119 7.67 -22.32 6.46
CA PRO A 119 7.24 -23.30 7.45
C PRO A 119 6.72 -24.59 6.78
N ASP A 120 6.92 -25.73 7.45
CA ASP A 120 6.45 -27.02 6.98
C ASP A 120 4.93 -27.19 7.13
N GLY A 121 4.33 -28.00 6.26
CA GLY A 121 2.90 -28.33 6.25
C GLY A 121 2.00 -27.24 5.65
N LEU A 122 0.75 -27.57 5.35
CA LEU A 122 -0.27 -26.62 4.85
C LEU A 122 -1.02 -25.98 6.02
N ASN A 123 -0.39 -25.00 6.66
CA ASN A 123 -0.93 -24.30 7.84
C ASN A 123 -0.94 -22.77 7.65
N LEU A 124 -1.62 -22.07 8.55
CA LEU A 124 -1.71 -20.61 8.54
C LEU A 124 -0.32 -19.92 8.51
N PRO A 125 0.69 -20.36 9.29
CA PRO A 125 2.05 -19.81 9.17
C PRO A 125 2.63 -19.90 7.76
N ARG A 126 2.48 -21.03 7.07
CA ARG A 126 2.93 -21.17 5.68
C ARG A 126 2.18 -20.24 4.75
N LEU A 127 0.86 -20.08 4.94
CA LEU A 127 0.06 -19.16 4.14
C LEU A 127 0.53 -17.70 4.30
N MET A 128 0.72 -17.26 5.55
CA MET A 128 1.22 -15.91 5.85
C MET A 128 2.62 -15.71 5.29
N TRP A 129 3.49 -16.72 5.39
CA TRP A 129 4.80 -16.69 4.77
C TRP A 129 4.71 -16.48 3.25
N THR A 130 3.80 -17.19 2.57
CA THR A 130 3.60 -17.04 1.12
C THR A 130 3.12 -15.63 0.75
N ILE A 131 2.16 -15.08 1.50
CA ILE A 131 1.67 -13.69 1.30
C ILE A 131 2.82 -12.70 1.47
N CYS A 132 3.57 -12.80 2.56
CA CYS A 132 4.68 -11.90 2.85
C CYS A 132 5.83 -12.03 1.84
N LYS A 133 6.11 -13.25 1.37
CA LYS A 133 7.11 -13.49 0.33
C LYS A 133 6.69 -12.82 -0.98
N ARG A 134 5.46 -13.09 -1.42
CA ARG A 134 4.91 -12.51 -2.65
C ARG A 134 4.91 -10.98 -2.61
N TRP A 135 4.54 -10.41 -1.46
CA TRP A 135 4.63 -8.97 -1.23
C TRP A 135 6.06 -8.44 -1.38
N ASN A 136 7.04 -9.09 -0.74
CA ASN A 136 8.43 -8.67 -0.85
C ASN A 136 8.93 -8.75 -2.31
N ASP A 137 8.61 -9.84 -3.00
CA ASP A 137 9.05 -10.09 -4.38
C ASP A 137 8.42 -9.07 -5.36
N GLU A 138 7.11 -8.79 -5.26
CA GLU A 138 6.42 -7.88 -6.19
C GLU A 138 6.65 -6.39 -5.89
N PHE A 139 6.67 -6.03 -4.62
CA PHE A 139 6.61 -4.64 -4.20
C PHE A 139 7.95 -4.04 -3.81
N LEU A 140 8.93 -4.86 -3.43
CA LEU A 140 10.18 -4.40 -2.84
C LEU A 140 11.43 -4.85 -3.61
N GLU A 141 11.36 -5.84 -4.51
CA GLU A 141 12.46 -6.06 -5.46
C GLU A 141 12.49 -4.91 -6.49
N GLY A 142 13.64 -4.23 -6.58
CA GLY A 142 13.89 -3.10 -7.49
C GLY A 142 13.84 -1.69 -6.87
N GLN A 143 13.74 -1.58 -5.54
CA GLN A 143 14.04 -0.34 -4.79
C GLN A 143 15.43 -0.36 -4.19
#